data_AF-A0A6N7L5I9-F1
#
_entry.id   AF-A0A6N7L5I9-F1
#
_cell.length_a   1.000
_cell.length_b   1.000
_cell.length_c   1.000
_cell.angle_alpha   90.00
_cell.angle_beta   90.00
_cell.angle_gamma   90.00
#
_symmetry.space_group_name_H-M   'P 1'
#
loop_
_entity.id
_entity.type
_entity.pdbx_description
1 polymer ?
#
loop_
_entity_poly.entity_id
_entity_poly.type
_entity_poly.pdbx_seq_one_letter_code
_entity_poly.pdbx_strand_id
1 'polypeptide(L)'
;MKVEQARRAIGEAVSARILELFEADHARMRESGVDVINARLHRGPTLPGHNPRAVPPVPPADVVTHPALAEPKVIFTWKSEHGTAPYFQMDVPADWRSRVVHRGYAVIAGHPVTSVLEEDADGRPTRIQTVDLTGYFDSSLHGWRAWARDSIRTVDWSDPDQPHLAQPAGDPGTHHEPPAAVAR
;
A
#
# COMPACT_ATOMS: atom_id res chain seq x y z
N MET A 1 4.44 9.50 -20.50
CA MET A 1 4.75 8.07 -20.24
C MET A 1 3.68 7.16 -20.86
N LYS A 2 3.98 5.88 -21.14
CA LYS A 2 3.00 4.86 -21.62
C LYS A 2 2.33 4.13 -20.45
N VAL A 3 1.14 3.55 -20.68
CA VAL A 3 0.38 2.82 -19.64
C VAL A 3 1.19 1.67 -19.02
N GLU A 4 1.89 0.88 -19.83
CA GLU A 4 2.74 -0.22 -19.32
C GLU A 4 3.90 0.25 -18.44
N GLN A 5 4.45 1.43 -18.75
CA GLN A 5 5.49 2.04 -17.91
C GLN A 5 4.90 2.53 -16.59
N ALA A 6 3.70 3.12 -16.61
CA ALA A 6 2.99 3.52 -15.40
C ALA A 6 2.69 2.32 -14.50
N ARG A 7 2.17 1.24 -15.07
CA ARG A 7 1.91 -0.02 -14.35
C ARG A 7 3.17 -0.59 -13.71
N ARG A 8 4.29 -0.61 -14.45
CA ARG A 8 5.57 -1.05 -13.91
C ARG A 8 6.05 -0.18 -12.75
N ALA A 9 6.03 1.14 -12.91
CA ALA A 9 6.43 2.08 -11.86
C ALA A 9 5.56 1.93 -10.59
N ILE A 10 4.25 1.76 -10.77
CA ILE A 10 3.32 1.47 -9.68
C ILE A 10 3.68 0.14 -9.01
N GLY A 11 3.94 -0.91 -9.80
CA GLY A 11 4.26 -2.23 -9.27
C GLY A 11 5.56 -2.24 -8.45
N GLU A 12 6.58 -1.52 -8.91
CA GLU A 12 7.83 -1.30 -8.19
C GLU A 12 7.61 -0.54 -6.88
N ALA A 13 6.83 0.55 -6.91
CA ALA A 13 6.52 1.34 -5.73
C ALA A 13 5.70 0.55 -4.68
N VAL A 14 4.71 -0.22 -5.12
CA VAL A 14 3.90 -1.09 -4.25
C VAL A 14 4.78 -2.14 -3.58
N SER A 15 5.61 -2.85 -4.32
CA SER A 15 6.49 -3.88 -3.75
C SER A 15 7.53 -3.31 -2.79
N ALA A 16 8.14 -2.18 -3.14
CA ALA A 16 9.06 -1.49 -2.24
C ALA A 16 8.38 -1.11 -0.92
N ARG A 17 7.16 -0.55 -1.00
CA ARG A 17 6.41 -0.15 0.18
C ARG A 17 5.97 -1.33 1.05
N ILE A 18 5.58 -2.45 0.46
CA ILE A 18 5.27 -3.68 1.20
C ILE A 18 6.50 -4.16 1.97
N LEU A 19 7.67 -4.17 1.32
CA LEU A 19 8.91 -4.58 1.94
C LEU A 19 9.24 -3.68 3.15
N GLU A 20 9.18 -2.36 2.99
CA GLU A 20 9.39 -1.41 4.08
C GLU A 20 8.45 -1.66 5.27
N LEU A 21 7.17 -1.92 5.01
CA LEU A 21 6.18 -2.21 6.06
C LEU A 21 6.51 -3.51 6.80
N PHE A 22 6.91 -4.54 6.08
CA PHE A 22 7.30 -5.82 6.69
C PHE A 22 8.59 -5.69 7.51
N GLU A 23 9.58 -4.97 6.99
CA GLU A 23 10.84 -4.70 7.70
C GLU A 23 10.60 -3.89 8.98
N ALA A 24 9.75 -2.86 8.93
CA ALA A 24 9.39 -2.07 10.10
C ALA A 24 8.68 -2.92 11.17
N ASP A 25 7.72 -3.75 10.77
CA ASP A 25 7.00 -4.61 11.71
C ASP A 25 7.89 -5.74 12.28
N HIS A 26 8.79 -6.28 11.46
CA HIS A 26 9.78 -7.25 11.89
C HIS A 26 10.74 -6.65 12.93
N ALA A 27 11.24 -5.43 12.70
CA ALA A 27 12.08 -4.73 13.67
C ALA A 27 11.35 -4.55 15.02
N ARG A 28 10.09 -4.09 14.98
CA ARG A 28 9.24 -3.94 16.17
C ARG A 28 9.02 -5.26 16.91
N MET A 29 8.78 -6.36 16.19
CA MET A 29 8.63 -7.68 16.80
C MET A 29 9.92 -8.16 17.44
N ARG A 30 11.08 -7.91 16.82
CA ARG A 30 12.39 -8.29 17.36
C ARG A 30 12.73 -7.52 18.64
N GLU A 31 12.44 -6.22 18.68
CA GLU A 31 12.65 -5.40 19.87
C GLU A 31 11.82 -5.90 21.07
N SER A 32 10.61 -6.41 20.80
CA SER A 32 9.70 -6.94 21.82
C SER A 32 9.84 -8.45 22.09
N GLY A 33 10.66 -9.17 21.31
CA GLY A 33 10.79 -10.62 21.36
C GLY A 33 9.55 -11.41 20.91
N VAL A 34 8.57 -10.73 20.31
CA VAL A 34 7.30 -11.32 19.84
C VAL A 34 7.51 -12.26 18.66
N ASP A 35 8.52 -12.02 17.83
CA ASP A 35 8.92 -12.89 16.72
C ASP A 35 9.26 -14.31 17.21
N VAL A 36 9.98 -14.43 18.33
CA VAL A 36 10.33 -15.71 18.96
C VAL A 36 9.10 -16.39 19.55
N ILE A 37 8.17 -15.63 20.14
CA ILE A 37 6.91 -16.16 20.67
C ILE A 37 6.07 -16.72 19.53
N ASN A 38 5.84 -15.94 18.47
CA ASN A 38 5.10 -16.36 17.29
C ASN A 38 5.74 -17.58 16.61
N ALA A 39 7.07 -17.62 16.52
CA ALA A 39 7.79 -18.77 15.96
C ALA A 39 7.58 -20.07 16.75
N ARG A 40 7.29 -20.00 18.07
CA ARG A 40 7.05 -21.17 18.92
C ARG A 40 5.59 -21.64 18.86
N LEU A 41 4.66 -20.71 18.72
CA LEU A 41 3.22 -20.99 18.64
C LEU A 41 2.83 -21.62 17.30
N HIS A 42 3.52 -21.24 16.22
CA HIS A 42 3.24 -21.76 14.89
C HIS A 42 3.91 -23.12 14.65
N ARG A 43 3.07 -24.17 14.66
CA ARG A 43 3.37 -25.51 14.13
C ARG A 43 2.52 -25.75 12.88
N GLY A 44 2.78 -25.01 11.81
CA GLY A 44 2.04 -25.05 10.54
C GLY A 44 2.99 -25.21 9.34
N PRO A 45 2.48 -25.54 8.14
CA PRO A 45 3.28 -25.96 7.00
C PRO A 45 4.37 -24.94 6.67
N THR A 46 5.50 -25.46 6.19
CA THR A 46 6.77 -24.80 5.88
C THR A 46 6.69 -23.79 4.73
N LEU A 47 5.60 -23.03 4.62
CA LEU A 47 5.45 -21.98 3.63
C LEU A 47 6.23 -20.74 4.10
N PRO A 48 7.09 -20.15 3.25
CA PRO A 48 7.95 -19.03 3.62
C PRO A 48 7.23 -17.86 4.31
N GLY A 49 5.98 -17.60 3.93
CA GLY A 49 5.17 -16.50 4.48
C GLY A 49 4.78 -16.62 5.96
N HIS A 50 4.87 -17.82 6.55
CA HIS A 50 4.56 -18.04 7.97
C HIS A 50 5.78 -17.95 8.89
N ASN A 51 6.97 -17.63 8.37
CA ASN A 51 8.15 -17.48 9.20
C ASN A 51 8.22 -16.06 9.80
N PRO A 52 7.93 -15.85 11.11
CA PRO A 52 8.02 -14.53 11.73
C PRO A 52 9.46 -14.04 11.91
N ARG A 53 10.46 -14.92 11.76
CA ARG A 53 11.89 -14.58 12.00
C ARG A 53 12.57 -13.94 10.79
N ALA A 54 11.90 -13.89 9.66
CA ALA A 54 12.44 -13.33 8.44
C ALA A 54 11.32 -12.69 7.62
N VAL A 55 11.60 -11.51 7.10
CA VAL A 55 10.77 -10.88 6.09
C VAL A 55 10.91 -11.67 4.78
N PRO A 56 9.80 -12.13 4.16
CA PRO A 56 9.87 -12.84 2.89
C PRO A 56 10.28 -11.88 1.77
N PRO A 57 10.91 -12.39 0.69
CA PRO A 57 11.12 -11.58 -0.50
C PRO A 57 9.76 -11.12 -1.06
N VAL A 58 9.69 -9.84 -1.45
CA VAL A 58 8.51 -9.26 -2.10
C VAL A 58 8.80 -9.12 -3.58
N PRO A 59 8.23 -9.97 -4.46
CA PRO A 59 8.41 -9.82 -5.90
C PRO A 59 7.72 -8.55 -6.41
N PRO A 60 8.07 -8.05 -7.61
CA PRO A 60 7.36 -6.94 -8.24
C PRO A 60 5.86 -7.22 -8.35
N ALA A 61 5.03 -6.23 -8.02
CA ALA A 61 3.59 -6.38 -8.07
C ALA A 61 3.08 -6.37 -9.52
N ASP A 62 2.14 -7.25 -9.83
CA ASP A 62 1.41 -7.29 -11.08
C ASP A 62 0.28 -6.26 -11.03
N VAL A 63 0.38 -5.20 -11.82
CA VAL A 63 -0.58 -4.10 -11.82
C VAL A 63 -1.51 -4.20 -13.01
N VAL A 64 -2.81 -4.23 -12.74
CA VAL A 64 -3.85 -4.12 -13.76
C VAL A 64 -4.69 -2.86 -13.55
N THR A 65 -5.24 -2.33 -14.64
CA THR A 65 -6.14 -1.17 -14.57
C THR A 65 -7.43 -1.46 -15.32
N HIS A 66 -8.57 -1.17 -14.70
CA HIS A 66 -9.89 -1.24 -15.32
C HIS A 66 -10.57 0.13 -15.28
N PRO A 67 -11.51 0.42 -16.19
CA PRO A 67 -12.35 1.59 -16.05
C PRO A 67 -13.19 1.52 -14.76
N ALA A 68 -13.19 2.59 -13.98
CA ALA A 68 -14.06 2.73 -12.82
C ALA A 68 -15.53 2.88 -13.27
N LEU A 69 -16.43 2.08 -12.69
CA LEU A 69 -17.87 2.13 -12.99
C LEU A 69 -18.62 3.20 -12.18
N ALA A 70 -18.13 3.55 -11.00
CA ALA A 70 -18.73 4.54 -10.12
C ALA A 70 -17.67 5.51 -9.57
N GLU A 71 -16.71 4.97 -8.82
CA GLU A 71 -15.60 5.73 -8.24
C GLU A 71 -14.27 5.00 -8.48
N PRO A 72 -13.14 5.74 -8.59
CA PRO A 72 -11.83 5.13 -8.61
C PRO A 72 -11.59 4.38 -7.29
N LYS A 73 -10.98 3.20 -7.36
CA LYS A 73 -10.67 2.40 -6.17
C LYS A 73 -9.54 1.43 -6.43
N VAL A 74 -8.97 0.89 -5.35
CA VAL A 74 -7.99 -0.19 -5.42
C VAL A 74 -8.49 -1.44 -4.73
N ILE A 75 -8.25 -2.58 -5.37
CA ILE A 75 -8.48 -3.90 -4.81
C ILE A 75 -7.11 -4.56 -4.63
N PHE A 76 -6.69 -4.67 -3.37
CA PHE A 76 -5.42 -5.28 -3.04
C PHE A 76 -5.45 -5.95 -1.66
N THR A 77 -5.12 -7.23 -1.65
CA THR A 77 -4.71 -7.98 -0.46
C THR A 77 -3.70 -9.00 -0.92
N TRP A 78 -2.52 -8.97 -0.31
CA TRP A 78 -1.46 -9.91 -0.62
C TRP A 78 -1.03 -10.67 0.63
N LYS A 79 -0.76 -11.95 0.40
CA LYS A 79 -0.50 -12.97 1.40
C LYS A 79 0.72 -13.73 0.93
N SER A 80 1.83 -13.53 1.63
CA SER A 80 3.13 -14.04 1.19
C SER A 80 3.20 -15.57 1.17
N GLU A 81 2.34 -16.26 1.92
CA GLU A 81 2.29 -17.73 1.97
C GLU A 81 1.85 -18.36 0.64
N HIS A 82 1.19 -17.60 -0.24
CA HIS A 82 0.77 -18.08 -1.56
C HIS A 82 1.93 -18.16 -2.57
N GLY A 83 3.07 -17.53 -2.30
CA GLY A 83 4.25 -17.58 -3.19
C GLY A 83 4.07 -16.89 -4.56
N THR A 84 2.96 -16.17 -4.77
CA THR A 84 2.67 -15.42 -6.00
C THR A 84 3.01 -13.94 -5.85
N ALA A 85 3.15 -13.25 -6.97
CA ALA A 85 3.32 -11.79 -6.95
C ALA A 85 2.10 -11.07 -6.34
N PRO A 86 2.30 -9.90 -5.69
CA PRO A 86 1.21 -9.05 -5.28
C PRO A 86 0.40 -8.61 -6.49
N TYR A 87 -0.89 -8.97 -6.54
CA TYR A 87 -1.78 -8.57 -7.61
C TYR A 87 -2.52 -7.29 -7.23
N PHE A 88 -2.20 -6.19 -7.91
CA PHE A 88 -2.68 -4.84 -7.59
C PHE A 88 -3.64 -4.36 -8.67
N GLN A 89 -4.93 -4.43 -8.40
CA GLN A 89 -5.96 -3.97 -9.32
C GLN A 89 -6.37 -2.53 -8.99
N MET A 90 -6.34 -1.67 -10.01
CA MET A 90 -6.80 -0.29 -9.93
C MET A 90 -7.99 -0.08 -10.86
N ASP A 91 -9.12 0.36 -10.29
CA ASP A 91 -10.23 0.88 -11.08
C ASP A 91 -10.02 2.40 -11.21
N VAL A 92 -9.85 2.89 -12.43
CA VAL A 92 -9.40 4.26 -12.72
C VAL A 92 -10.40 5.03 -13.59
N PRO A 93 -10.51 6.36 -13.44
CA PRO A 93 -11.44 7.15 -14.23
C PRO A 93 -11.02 7.22 -15.72
N ALA A 94 -11.95 7.60 -16.59
CA ALA A 94 -11.73 7.63 -18.04
C ALA A 94 -10.57 8.57 -18.46
N ASP A 95 -10.33 9.63 -17.70
CA ASP A 95 -9.27 10.61 -17.91
C ASP A 95 -7.93 10.23 -17.24
N TRP A 96 -7.85 9.10 -16.52
CA TRP A 96 -6.63 8.66 -15.83
C TRP A 96 -5.45 8.60 -16.78
N ARG A 97 -5.66 8.08 -17.99
CA ARG A 97 -4.60 7.98 -18.98
C ARG A 97 -4.04 9.36 -19.35
N SER A 98 -4.89 10.36 -19.58
CA SER A 98 -4.44 11.70 -20.01
C SER A 98 -3.87 12.52 -18.85
N ARG A 99 -4.50 12.46 -17.67
CA ARG A 99 -4.11 13.29 -16.51
C ARG A 99 -3.01 12.69 -15.65
N VAL A 100 -2.94 11.37 -15.54
CA VAL A 100 -1.94 10.67 -14.73
C VAL A 100 -0.81 10.15 -15.60
N VAL A 101 -1.12 9.21 -16.50
CA VAL A 101 -0.10 8.44 -17.21
C VAL A 101 0.71 9.28 -18.19
N HIS A 102 0.06 10.03 -19.08
CA HIS A 102 0.79 10.79 -20.09
C HIS A 102 1.71 11.83 -19.46
N ARG A 103 1.25 12.46 -18.36
CA ARG A 103 1.95 13.53 -17.64
C ARG A 103 3.05 13.04 -16.68
N GLY A 104 3.14 11.75 -16.41
CA GLY A 104 4.21 11.22 -15.54
C GLY A 104 3.83 11.03 -14.08
N TYR A 105 2.56 11.19 -13.70
CA TYR A 105 2.11 11.22 -12.31
C TYR A 105 1.62 9.87 -11.77
N ALA A 106 2.00 8.75 -12.38
CA ALA A 106 1.51 7.43 -11.96
C ALA A 106 1.90 7.07 -10.51
N VAL A 107 3.01 7.62 -10.04
CA VAL A 107 3.50 7.51 -8.67
C VAL A 107 3.92 8.90 -8.20
N ILE A 108 3.44 9.34 -7.04
CA ILE A 108 3.87 10.59 -6.38
C ILE A 108 4.28 10.25 -4.96
N ALA A 109 5.51 10.66 -4.57
CA ALA A 109 6.11 10.36 -3.27
C ALA A 109 6.07 8.86 -2.87
N GLY A 110 6.18 7.95 -3.86
CA GLY A 110 6.09 6.51 -3.63
C GLY A 110 4.66 5.93 -3.57
N HIS A 111 3.62 6.76 -3.71
CA HIS A 111 2.24 6.30 -3.70
C HIS A 111 1.63 6.24 -5.11
N PRO A 112 0.94 5.13 -5.47
CA PRO A 112 0.21 5.01 -6.73
C PRO A 112 -0.95 6.00 -6.85
N VAL A 113 -1.03 6.75 -7.95
CA VAL A 113 -2.11 7.72 -8.18
C VAL A 113 -3.25 7.09 -8.98
N THR A 114 -4.43 7.01 -8.38
CA THR A 114 -5.65 6.50 -9.03
C THR A 114 -6.46 7.60 -9.71
N SER A 115 -6.38 8.85 -9.22
CA SER A 115 -7.07 10.00 -9.82
C SER A 115 -6.42 11.33 -9.44
N VAL A 116 -6.54 12.32 -10.33
CA VAL A 116 -6.20 13.72 -10.05
C VAL A 116 -7.50 14.48 -9.82
N LEU A 117 -7.66 15.03 -8.61
CA LEU A 117 -8.88 15.71 -8.18
C LEU A 117 -8.79 17.21 -8.44
N GLU A 118 -7.64 17.81 -8.16
CA GLU A 118 -7.39 19.25 -8.34
C GLU A 118 -5.99 19.45 -8.93
N GLU A 119 -5.83 20.51 -9.71
CA GLU A 119 -4.56 20.92 -10.34
C GLU A 119 -4.32 22.42 -10.09
N ASP A 120 -3.06 22.83 -10.07
CA ASP A 120 -2.69 24.25 -10.07
C ASP A 120 -2.74 24.87 -11.48
N ALA A 121 -2.35 26.15 -11.58
CA ALA A 121 -2.33 26.88 -12.84
C ALA A 121 -1.35 26.29 -13.88
N ASP A 122 -0.32 25.56 -13.44
CA ASP A 122 0.66 24.90 -14.29
C ASP A 122 0.21 23.47 -14.69
N GLY A 123 -0.96 23.02 -14.21
CA GLY A 123 -1.49 21.69 -14.46
C GLY A 123 -0.81 20.60 -13.62
N ARG A 124 -0.16 20.96 -12.51
CA ARG A 124 0.39 20.01 -11.53
C ARG A 124 -0.72 19.58 -10.56
N PRO A 125 -0.84 18.27 -10.24
CA PRO A 125 -1.84 17.79 -9.29
C PRO A 125 -1.64 18.40 -7.91
N THR A 126 -2.60 19.14 -7.36
CA THR A 126 -2.54 19.67 -5.98
C THR A 126 -3.31 18.78 -5.01
N ARG A 127 -4.27 18.01 -5.52
CA ARG A 127 -5.04 17.04 -4.75
C ARG A 127 -5.24 15.77 -5.58
N ILE A 128 -4.91 14.63 -5.00
CA ILE A 128 -4.96 13.33 -5.67
C ILE A 128 -5.73 12.32 -4.84
N GLN A 129 -6.33 11.35 -5.53
CA GLN A 129 -6.66 10.07 -4.92
C GLN A 129 -5.48 9.12 -5.13
N THR A 130 -5.09 8.46 -4.05
CA THR A 130 -3.89 7.62 -3.98
C THR A 130 -4.15 6.43 -3.07
N VAL A 131 -3.12 5.62 -2.85
CA VAL A 131 -3.22 4.36 -2.09
C VAL A 131 -2.29 4.37 -0.90
N ASP A 132 -2.83 4.09 0.27
CA ASP A 132 -2.07 3.76 1.47
C ASP A 132 -1.98 2.25 1.62
N LEU A 133 -0.76 1.76 1.88
CA LEU A 133 -0.50 0.36 2.16
C LEU A 133 -0.29 0.14 3.65
N THR A 134 -0.88 -0.93 4.16
CA THR A 134 -0.62 -1.47 5.49
C THR A 134 -0.12 -2.89 5.35
N GLY A 135 0.85 -3.28 6.18
CA GLY A 135 1.36 -4.64 6.19
C GLY A 135 1.97 -4.98 7.53
N TYR A 136 1.85 -6.24 7.94
CA TYR A 136 2.39 -6.77 9.19
C TYR A 136 2.44 -8.30 9.18
N PHE A 137 3.03 -8.88 10.23
CA PHE A 137 2.97 -10.31 10.50
C PHE A 137 1.70 -10.70 11.28
N ASP A 138 0.82 -11.45 10.62
CA ASP A 138 -0.40 -12.01 11.19
C ASP A 138 -0.11 -13.39 11.79
N SER A 139 0.01 -13.44 13.11
CA SER A 139 0.23 -14.69 13.86
C SER A 139 -1.00 -15.61 13.88
N SER A 140 -1.98 -15.42 13.01
CA SER A 140 -3.08 -16.36 12.79
C SER A 140 -2.86 -17.17 11.51
N LEU A 141 -3.82 -17.17 10.58
CA LEU A 141 -3.88 -18.02 9.40
C LEU A 141 -2.94 -17.59 8.27
N HIS A 142 -2.40 -16.35 8.28
CA HIS A 142 -1.82 -15.74 7.09
C HIS A 142 -0.34 -15.34 7.16
N GLY A 143 0.29 -15.24 8.34
CA GLY A 143 1.68 -14.78 8.41
C GLY A 143 1.84 -13.36 7.81
N TRP A 144 2.88 -13.11 7.02
CA TRP A 144 3.10 -11.80 6.42
C TRP A 144 2.06 -11.45 5.36
N ARG A 145 1.32 -10.37 5.60
CA ARG A 145 0.23 -9.89 4.73
C ARG A 145 0.22 -8.38 4.58
N ALA A 146 -0.24 -7.91 3.42
CA ALA A 146 -0.44 -6.50 3.14
C ALA A 146 -1.80 -6.24 2.49
N TRP A 147 -2.33 -5.04 2.65
CA TRP A 147 -3.55 -4.59 1.98
C TRP A 147 -3.48 -3.09 1.68
N ALA A 148 -4.39 -2.64 0.83
CA ALA A 148 -4.51 -1.25 0.43
C ALA A 148 -5.77 -0.61 1.01
N ARG A 149 -5.71 0.70 1.15
CA ARG A 149 -6.85 1.57 1.35
C ARG A 149 -6.70 2.78 0.44
N ASP A 150 -7.79 3.19 -0.21
CA ASP A 150 -7.86 4.45 -0.94
C ASP A 150 -7.77 5.64 0.04
N SER A 151 -6.98 6.64 -0.32
CA SER A 151 -6.89 7.89 0.43
C SER A 151 -6.81 9.11 -0.48
N ILE A 152 -7.24 10.26 0.04
CA ILE A 152 -7.10 11.54 -0.65
C ILE A 152 -5.97 12.31 0.02
N ARG A 153 -5.03 12.80 -0.78
CA ARG A 153 -3.84 13.53 -0.31
C ARG A 153 -3.68 14.84 -1.05
N THR A 154 -3.16 15.83 -0.33
CA THR A 154 -2.66 17.08 -0.91
C THR A 154 -1.22 16.86 -1.34
N VAL A 155 -0.86 17.33 -2.52
CA VAL A 155 0.51 17.29 -3.04
C VAL A 155 1.13 18.67 -2.89
N ASP A 156 2.31 18.71 -2.29
CA ASP A 156 3.11 19.91 -2.17
C ASP A 156 4.30 19.81 -3.14
N TRP A 157 4.40 20.84 -3.99
CA TRP A 157 5.38 20.99 -5.07
C TRP A 157 6.45 22.05 -4.76
N SER A 158 6.68 22.37 -3.49
CA SER A 158 7.76 23.28 -3.05
C SER A 158 9.13 22.84 -3.56
N ASP A 159 9.37 21.53 -3.65
CA ASP A 159 10.40 20.94 -4.51
C ASP A 159 9.71 20.29 -5.73
N PRO A 160 9.79 20.89 -6.93
CA PRO A 160 9.16 20.36 -8.13
C PRO A 160 9.68 18.98 -8.56
N ASP A 161 10.93 18.64 -8.20
CA ASP A 161 11.54 17.37 -8.57
C ASP A 161 11.23 16.27 -7.55
N GLN A 162 10.86 16.67 -6.32
CA GLN A 162 10.54 15.76 -5.21
C GLN A 162 9.25 16.19 -4.50
N PRO A 163 8.08 16.00 -5.14
CA PRO A 163 6.81 16.33 -4.51
C PRO A 163 6.59 15.49 -3.26
N HIS A 164 6.01 16.09 -2.24
CA HIS A 164 5.64 15.40 -1.02
C HIS A 164 4.13 15.38 -0.81
N LEU A 165 3.65 14.35 -0.12
CA LEU A 165 2.25 14.23 0.24
C LEU A 165 2.05 14.71 1.66
N ALA A 166 1.11 15.64 1.84
CA ALA A 166 0.66 16.01 3.17
C ALA A 166 0.04 14.78 3.86
N GLN A 167 0.12 14.75 5.19
CA GLN A 167 -0.68 13.82 5.98
C GLN A 167 -2.16 13.95 5.55
N PRO A 168 -2.92 12.85 5.54
CA PRO A 168 -4.33 12.98 5.24
C PRO A 168 -4.87 13.91 6.33
N ALA A 169 -5.71 14.88 5.97
CA ALA A 169 -6.42 15.64 6.99
C ALA A 169 -7.08 14.59 7.89
N GLY A 170 -6.63 14.49 9.15
CA GLY A 170 -7.05 13.41 10.02
C GLY A 170 -8.56 13.40 10.03
N ASP A 171 -9.16 12.27 9.65
CA ASP A 171 -10.60 12.08 9.82
C ASP A 171 -10.84 12.19 11.34
N PRO A 172 -11.67 13.13 11.85
CA PRO A 172 -11.88 13.31 13.28
C PRO A 172 -12.78 12.20 13.86
N GLY A 173 -12.45 10.93 13.60
CA GLY A 173 -13.18 9.80 14.13
C GLY A 173 -12.85 8.51 13.41
N THR A 174 -11.93 7.73 13.96
CA THR A 174 -12.12 6.30 14.27
C THR A 174 -10.78 5.68 14.67
N HIS A 175 -10.38 5.89 15.92
CA HIS A 175 -9.65 4.89 16.70
C HIS A 175 -9.83 5.21 18.19
N HIS A 176 -10.83 4.60 18.81
CA HIS A 176 -10.71 4.24 20.22
C HIS A 176 -11.58 3.00 20.53
N GLU A 177 -10.95 1.84 20.54
CA GLU A 177 -11.28 0.73 21.41
C GLU A 177 -9.93 0.15 21.91
N PRO A 178 -9.83 -0.56 23.06
CA PRO A 178 -10.81 -0.85 24.11
C PRO A 178 -10.21 -0.64 25.55
N PRO A 179 -10.83 -1.13 26.65
CA PRO A 179 -10.49 -2.50 27.06
C PRO A 179 -11.69 -3.36 27.47
N ALA A 180 -11.47 -4.67 27.32
CA ALA A 180 -12.39 -5.75 27.67
C ALA A 180 -12.93 -5.62 29.11
N ALA A 181 -14.24 -5.79 29.25
CA ALA A 181 -14.87 -5.97 30.54
C ALA A 181 -14.41 -7.30 31.16
N VAL A 182 -13.83 -7.22 32.35
CA VAL A 182 -13.55 -8.37 33.21
C VAL A 182 -14.90 -8.90 33.72
N ALA A 183 -15.20 -10.15 33.39
CA ALA A 183 -16.32 -10.88 33.96
C ALA A 183 -16.15 -11.01 35.49
N ARG A 184 -17.24 -10.83 36.23
CA ARG A 184 -17.40 -11.29 37.61
C ARG A 184 -18.50 -12.32 37.66
#